data_AF-A0A559M6Q1-F1
#
_entry.id   AF-A0A559M6Q1-F1
#
_cell.length_a   1.000
_cell.length_b   1.000
_cell.length_c   1.000
_cell.angle_alpha   90.00
_cell.angle_beta   90.00
_cell.angle_gamma   90.00
#
_symmetry.space_group_name_H-M   'P 1'
#
loop_
_entity.id
_entity.type
_entity.pdbx_description
1 polymer ?
#
loop_
_entity_poly.entity_id
_entity_poly.type
_entity_poly.pdbx_seq_one_letter_code
_entity_poly.pdbx_strand_id
1 'polypeptide(L)'
;MGDFYEQVKDQWRTRAYRMAIGTLKKTTNRIRTADEAEELPKIGKRIADKIEEIVRTDGLRRLEFAKQDPTDRVLQKFLKIYGVGPSQGLKWAQQGHKTLEDLKANVHLTPNQKIGIAHYNDFDTRIPREEVTALGDIVKKAAASIDPDVELTIGGSYRRGAATSGDIDFLITKPSTTTTLDILTFLDDLVRHLTDTGFLVAALAVPRGESSSKWHGACVLPGNPIWRRIDFLLVPASEMGAALLYFTGDDIFNRSMRFLAGTKGWRLNQRGLYRDVMRGPGREKLNEGVLIEGADEKKIFRALGVPWRPPEQRI
;
A
#
# COMPACT_ATOMS: atom_id res chain seq x y z
N MET A 1 -18.79 -3.40 -3.58
CA MET A 1 -18.19 -4.35 -4.55
C MET A 1 -16.70 -4.12 -4.79
N GLY A 2 -16.24 -2.87 -4.98
CA GLY A 2 -14.80 -2.60 -5.11
C GLY A 2 -14.01 -3.20 -3.94
N ASP A 3 -14.44 -2.89 -2.72
CA ASP A 3 -13.82 -3.40 -1.48
C ASP A 3 -13.88 -4.93 -1.37
N PHE A 4 -14.98 -5.55 -1.80
CA PHE A 4 -15.08 -7.02 -1.84
C PHE A 4 -13.96 -7.62 -2.70
N TYR A 5 -13.74 -7.08 -3.90
CA TYR A 5 -12.67 -7.52 -4.79
C TYR A 5 -11.28 -7.19 -4.26
N GLU A 6 -11.14 -6.07 -3.56
CA GLU A 6 -9.89 -5.68 -2.92
C GLU A 6 -9.50 -6.70 -1.86
N GLN A 7 -10.49 -7.07 -1.04
CA GLN A 7 -10.25 -7.99 0.04
C GLN A 7 -9.90 -9.39 -0.45
N VAL A 8 -10.59 -9.93 -1.46
CA VAL A 8 -10.18 -11.20 -2.12
C VAL A 8 -8.93 -11.06 -3.01
N LYS A 9 -8.31 -9.88 -3.00
CA LYS A 9 -7.14 -9.43 -3.78
C LYS A 9 -7.25 -9.73 -5.29
N ASP A 10 -8.45 -9.60 -5.85
CA ASP A 10 -8.69 -9.51 -7.29
C ASP A 10 -8.32 -8.10 -7.76
N GLN A 11 -7.03 -7.92 -8.04
CA GLN A 11 -6.45 -6.62 -8.37
C GLN A 11 -7.05 -5.99 -9.65
N TRP A 12 -7.49 -6.82 -10.61
CA TRP A 12 -8.02 -6.33 -11.88
C TRP A 12 -9.42 -5.76 -11.72
N ARG A 13 -10.31 -6.48 -11.03
CA ARG A 13 -11.66 -5.99 -10.78
C ARG A 13 -11.64 -4.83 -9.81
N THR A 14 -10.86 -4.91 -8.73
CA THR A 14 -10.69 -3.79 -7.78
C THR A 14 -10.34 -2.50 -8.51
N ARG A 15 -9.35 -2.56 -9.42
CA ARG A 15 -8.95 -1.42 -10.25
C ARG A 15 -10.09 -0.90 -11.11
N ALA A 16 -10.81 -1.78 -11.81
CA ALA A 16 -11.92 -1.39 -12.67
C ALA A 16 -13.01 -0.65 -11.88
N TYR A 17 -13.37 -1.15 -10.68
CA TYR A 17 -14.31 -0.46 -9.80
C TYR A 17 -13.79 0.89 -9.31
N ARG A 18 -12.53 0.98 -8.84
CA ARG A 18 -11.98 2.26 -8.37
C ARG A 18 -11.93 3.31 -9.47
N MET A 19 -11.54 2.93 -10.70
CA MET A 19 -11.55 3.85 -11.85
C MET A 19 -12.97 4.32 -12.15
N ALA A 20 -13.95 3.41 -12.17
CA ALA A 20 -15.35 3.77 -12.39
C ALA A 20 -15.90 4.70 -11.29
N ILE A 21 -15.64 4.40 -10.02
CA ILE A 21 -16.02 5.25 -8.87
C ILE A 21 -15.39 6.65 -9.01
N GLY A 22 -14.11 6.72 -9.35
CA GLY A 22 -13.40 7.98 -9.55
C GLY A 22 -13.96 8.81 -10.71
N THR A 23 -14.36 8.15 -11.80
CA THR A 23 -15.08 8.81 -12.92
C THR A 23 -16.43 9.34 -12.45
N LEU A 24 -17.28 8.48 -11.83
CA LEU A 24 -18.62 8.85 -11.39
C LEU A 24 -18.63 9.99 -10.36
N LYS A 25 -17.67 10.02 -9.43
CA LYS A 25 -17.52 11.13 -8.46
C LYS A 25 -17.27 12.50 -9.10
N LYS A 26 -16.74 12.53 -10.33
CA LYS A 26 -16.43 13.76 -11.07
C LYS A 26 -17.53 14.11 -12.08
N THR A 27 -18.45 13.20 -12.34
CA THR A 27 -19.58 13.42 -13.26
C THR A 27 -20.65 14.27 -12.57
N THR A 28 -21.06 15.36 -13.21
CA THR A 28 -22.11 16.27 -12.71
C THR A 28 -23.52 15.77 -13.00
N ASN A 29 -23.69 15.11 -14.15
CA ASN A 29 -24.98 14.59 -14.58
C ASN A 29 -25.28 13.25 -13.90
N ARG A 30 -26.55 13.03 -13.54
CA ARG A 30 -26.99 11.74 -13.01
C ARG A 30 -27.06 10.72 -14.14
N ILE A 31 -26.24 9.68 -14.03
CA ILE A 31 -26.23 8.52 -14.93
C ILE A 31 -27.32 7.55 -14.51
N ARG A 32 -28.15 7.12 -15.44
CA ARG A 32 -29.33 6.28 -15.17
C ARG A 32 -29.34 4.97 -15.95
N THR A 33 -28.74 4.95 -17.14
CA THR A 33 -28.74 3.77 -18.01
C THR A 33 -27.32 3.23 -18.21
N ALA A 34 -27.24 1.99 -18.71
CA ALA A 34 -25.96 1.40 -19.07
C ALA A 34 -25.30 2.20 -20.21
N ASP A 35 -26.07 2.61 -21.22
CA ASP A 35 -25.54 3.33 -22.37
C ASP A 35 -24.91 4.68 -21.97
N GLU A 36 -25.59 5.46 -21.13
CA GLU A 36 -25.03 6.70 -20.55
C GLU A 36 -23.75 6.45 -19.75
N ALA A 37 -23.69 5.31 -19.03
CA ALA A 37 -22.53 4.95 -18.25
C ALA A 37 -21.34 4.52 -19.14
N GLU A 38 -21.57 3.88 -20.28
CA GLU A 38 -20.53 3.44 -21.22
C GLU A 38 -19.88 4.59 -21.99
N GLU A 39 -20.61 5.70 -22.18
CA GLU A 39 -20.04 6.92 -22.75
C GLU A 39 -18.98 7.55 -21.83
N LEU A 40 -19.02 7.24 -20.52
CA LEU A 40 -18.05 7.78 -19.58
C LEU A 40 -16.68 7.08 -19.68
N PRO A 41 -15.59 7.85 -19.59
CA PRO A 41 -14.26 7.28 -19.68
C PRO A 41 -14.00 6.29 -18.54
N LYS A 42 -13.39 5.15 -18.89
CA LYS A 42 -12.98 4.07 -17.97
C LYS A 42 -14.13 3.26 -17.37
N ILE A 43 -15.35 3.41 -17.89
CA ILE A 43 -16.48 2.53 -17.60
C ILE A 43 -16.72 1.69 -18.85
N GLY A 44 -16.73 0.36 -18.70
CA GLY A 44 -17.04 -0.56 -19.80
C GLY A 44 -18.34 -1.30 -19.54
N LYS A 45 -18.89 -1.97 -20.56
CA LYS A 45 -20.19 -2.67 -20.55
C LYS A 45 -20.55 -3.32 -19.22
N ARG A 46 -19.69 -4.21 -18.72
CA ARG A 46 -19.94 -4.96 -17.47
C ARG A 46 -20.13 -4.09 -16.23
N ILE A 47 -19.48 -2.92 -16.14
CA ILE A 47 -19.67 -1.99 -15.02
C ILE A 47 -20.91 -1.13 -15.28
N ALA A 48 -21.11 -0.68 -16.51
CA ALA A 48 -22.30 0.06 -16.91
C ALA A 48 -23.59 -0.72 -16.62
N ASP A 49 -23.67 -2.00 -16.98
CA ASP A 49 -24.82 -2.86 -16.67
C ASP A 49 -25.10 -2.93 -15.15
N LYS A 50 -24.05 -2.88 -14.32
CA LYS A 50 -24.20 -2.84 -12.85
C LYS A 50 -24.67 -1.49 -12.34
N ILE A 51 -24.24 -0.41 -12.97
CA ILE A 51 -24.69 0.95 -12.64
C ILE A 51 -26.20 1.03 -12.89
N GLU A 52 -26.66 0.57 -14.06
CA GLU A 52 -28.08 0.51 -14.38
C GLU A 52 -28.87 -0.40 -13.42
N GLU A 53 -28.34 -1.58 -13.07
CA GLU A 53 -28.95 -2.45 -12.07
C GLU A 53 -29.13 -1.72 -10.73
N ILE A 54 -28.10 -1.03 -10.24
CA ILE A 54 -28.15 -0.27 -8.99
C ILE A 54 -29.19 0.84 -9.08
N VAL A 55 -29.22 1.59 -10.18
CA VAL A 55 -30.20 2.67 -10.38
C VAL A 55 -31.63 2.12 -10.38
N ARG A 56 -31.85 0.95 -10.99
CA ARG A 56 -33.19 0.35 -11.15
C ARG A 56 -33.69 -0.37 -9.90
N THR A 57 -32.79 -0.97 -9.13
CA THR A 57 -33.16 -1.90 -8.05
C THR A 57 -32.79 -1.41 -6.65
N ASP A 58 -32.07 -0.29 -6.55
CA ASP A 58 -31.41 0.18 -5.33
C ASP A 58 -30.46 -0.86 -4.70
N GLY A 59 -30.02 -1.82 -5.51
CA GLY A 59 -29.28 -3.00 -5.09
C GLY A 59 -28.37 -3.55 -6.19
N LEU A 60 -27.57 -4.54 -5.82
CA LEU A 60 -26.72 -5.25 -6.78
C LEU A 60 -26.71 -6.72 -6.39
N ARG A 61 -27.40 -7.57 -7.16
CA ARG A 61 -27.62 -8.98 -6.82
C ARG A 61 -26.33 -9.73 -6.55
N ARG A 62 -25.26 -9.43 -7.29
CA ARG A 62 -23.94 -10.03 -7.06
C ARG A 62 -23.34 -9.66 -5.71
N LEU A 63 -23.53 -8.42 -5.25
CA LEU A 63 -23.07 -7.98 -3.94
C LEU A 63 -23.88 -8.67 -2.84
N GLU A 64 -25.18 -8.81 -3.02
CA GLU A 64 -26.06 -9.52 -2.10
C GLU A 64 -25.69 -10.99 -1.98
N PHE A 65 -25.49 -11.67 -3.12
CA PHE A 65 -25.05 -13.08 -3.13
C PHE A 65 -23.69 -13.25 -2.45
N ALA A 66 -22.70 -12.41 -2.77
CA ALA A 66 -21.38 -12.45 -2.13
C ALA A 66 -21.43 -12.16 -0.62
N LYS A 67 -22.38 -11.33 -0.17
CA LYS A 67 -22.64 -11.11 1.27
C LYS A 67 -23.29 -12.32 1.94
N GLN A 68 -24.02 -13.14 1.19
CA GLN A 68 -24.73 -14.32 1.68
C GLN A 68 -23.89 -15.61 1.64
N ASP A 69 -22.88 -15.71 0.77
CA ASP A 69 -21.97 -16.86 0.72
C ASP A 69 -21.15 -16.96 2.03
N PRO A 70 -21.34 -18.01 2.85
CA PRO A 70 -20.59 -18.20 4.09
C PRO A 70 -19.08 -18.32 3.86
N THR A 71 -18.68 -18.88 2.72
CA THR A 71 -17.27 -19.07 2.34
C THR A 71 -16.60 -17.72 2.11
N ASP A 72 -17.29 -16.80 1.45
CA ASP A 72 -16.81 -15.44 1.23
C ASP A 72 -16.66 -14.72 2.57
N ARG A 73 -17.65 -14.77 3.47
CA ARG A 73 -17.55 -14.12 4.79
C ARG A 73 -16.35 -14.63 5.60
N VAL A 74 -16.10 -15.94 5.55
CA VAL A 74 -14.95 -16.56 6.21
C VAL A 74 -13.64 -16.14 5.56
N LEU A 75 -13.56 -16.16 4.23
CA LEU A 75 -12.39 -15.71 3.48
C LEU A 75 -12.05 -14.26 3.82
N GLN A 76 -13.05 -13.39 3.82
CA GLN A 76 -12.93 -11.98 4.19
C GLN A 76 -12.35 -11.79 5.59
N LYS A 77 -12.80 -12.61 6.54
CA LYS A 77 -12.26 -12.63 7.90
C LYS A 77 -10.79 -13.05 7.91
N PHE A 78 -10.42 -14.10 7.17
CA PHE A 78 -9.04 -14.60 7.14
C PHE A 78 -8.07 -13.66 6.44
N LEU A 79 -8.50 -12.89 5.44
CA LEU A 79 -7.63 -11.98 4.70
C LEU A 79 -7.22 -10.73 5.47
N LYS A 80 -7.87 -10.45 6.60
CA LYS A 80 -7.46 -9.43 7.57
C LYS A 80 -6.36 -9.89 8.51
N ILE A 81 -6.06 -11.19 8.58
CA ILE A 81 -4.95 -11.69 9.38
C ILE A 81 -3.64 -11.28 8.71
N TYR A 82 -2.76 -10.61 9.45
CA TYR A 82 -1.45 -10.24 8.95
C TYR A 82 -0.67 -11.49 8.45
N GLY A 83 -0.10 -11.38 7.26
CA GLY A 83 0.63 -12.49 6.63
C GLY A 83 -0.26 -13.54 5.96
N VAL A 84 -1.56 -13.30 5.80
CA VAL A 84 -2.47 -14.20 5.07
C VAL A 84 -2.82 -13.64 3.68
N GLY A 85 -2.53 -14.44 2.66
CA GLY A 85 -2.85 -14.16 1.26
C GLY A 85 -4.17 -14.79 0.80
N PRO A 86 -4.71 -14.41 -0.38
CA PRO A 86 -5.96 -14.95 -0.95
C PRO A 86 -5.92 -16.46 -1.09
N SER A 87 -4.80 -16.97 -1.61
CA SER A 87 -4.61 -18.40 -1.82
C SER A 87 -4.67 -19.17 -0.50
N GLN A 88 -3.97 -18.69 0.54
CA GLN A 88 -3.97 -19.36 1.84
C GLN A 88 -5.30 -19.22 2.57
N GLY A 89 -5.90 -18.02 2.58
CA GLY A 89 -7.21 -17.79 3.19
C GLY A 89 -8.31 -18.61 2.53
N LEU A 90 -8.30 -18.71 1.19
CA LEU A 90 -9.27 -19.52 0.44
C LEU A 90 -9.08 -21.00 0.72
N LYS A 91 -7.82 -21.47 0.78
CA LYS A 91 -7.51 -22.85 1.16
C LYS A 91 -8.09 -23.18 2.53
N TRP A 92 -7.89 -22.33 3.53
CA TRP A 92 -8.42 -22.57 4.88
C TRP A 92 -9.96 -22.56 4.91
N ALA A 93 -10.59 -21.64 4.20
CA ALA A 93 -12.05 -21.60 4.08
C ALA A 93 -12.61 -22.87 3.42
N GLN A 94 -11.96 -23.35 2.35
CA GLN A 94 -12.34 -24.59 1.65
C GLN A 94 -12.10 -25.86 2.48
N GLN A 95 -11.12 -25.82 3.39
CA GLN A 95 -10.90 -26.88 4.39
C GLN A 95 -11.95 -26.90 5.51
N GLY A 96 -12.90 -25.96 5.48
CA GLY A 96 -14.00 -25.86 6.44
C GLY A 96 -13.68 -25.03 7.66
N HIS A 97 -12.51 -24.36 7.72
CA HIS A 97 -12.19 -23.51 8.85
C HIS A 97 -13.07 -22.26 8.86
N LYS A 98 -13.61 -21.87 10.02
CA LYS A 98 -14.57 -20.75 10.11
C LYS A 98 -14.18 -19.63 11.05
N THR A 99 -13.33 -19.89 12.05
CA THR A 99 -12.99 -18.92 13.10
C THR A 99 -11.48 -18.77 13.29
N LEU A 100 -11.07 -17.75 14.03
CA LEU A 100 -9.65 -17.52 14.33
C LEU A 100 -9.14 -18.59 15.31
N GLU A 101 -9.99 -19.02 16.24
CA GLU A 101 -9.75 -20.04 17.24
C GLU A 101 -9.54 -21.40 16.57
N ASP A 102 -10.34 -21.72 15.57
CA ASP A 102 -10.22 -22.90 14.74
C ASP A 102 -8.87 -22.91 13.98
N LEU A 103 -8.47 -21.78 13.38
CA LEU A 103 -7.14 -21.67 12.78
C LEU A 103 -6.01 -21.88 13.82
N LYS A 104 -6.14 -21.32 15.02
CA LYS A 104 -5.14 -21.51 16.10
C LYS A 104 -5.01 -22.98 16.51
N ALA A 105 -6.12 -23.71 16.54
CA ALA A 105 -6.16 -25.10 16.99
C ALA A 105 -5.72 -26.09 15.89
N ASN A 106 -6.09 -25.84 14.64
CA ASN A 106 -6.09 -26.85 13.58
C ASN A 106 -5.13 -26.55 12.41
N VAL A 107 -4.50 -25.37 12.38
CA VAL A 107 -3.62 -24.96 11.28
C VAL A 107 -2.21 -24.66 11.78
N HIS A 108 -1.20 -25.05 11.00
CA HIS A 108 0.16 -24.61 11.22
C HIS A 108 0.32 -23.13 10.83
N LEU A 109 0.30 -22.26 11.85
CA LEU A 109 0.48 -20.82 11.70
C LEU A 109 1.95 -20.42 11.81
N THR A 110 2.41 -19.56 10.91
CA THR A 110 3.72 -18.91 11.06
C THR A 110 3.74 -17.99 12.29
N PRO A 111 4.91 -17.66 12.88
CA PRO A 111 4.98 -16.72 14.01
C PRO A 111 4.24 -15.41 13.77
N ASN A 112 4.41 -14.83 12.57
CA ASN A 112 3.75 -13.58 12.18
C ASN A 112 2.23 -13.72 12.08
N GLN A 113 1.73 -14.86 11.59
CA GLN A 113 0.29 -15.13 11.54
C GLN A 113 -0.29 -15.29 12.95
N LYS A 114 0.45 -15.90 13.89
CA LYS A 114 0.03 -15.96 15.29
C LYS A 114 -0.12 -14.56 15.90
N ILE A 115 0.84 -13.66 15.65
CA ILE A 115 0.73 -12.24 16.05
C ILE A 115 -0.46 -11.58 15.35
N GLY A 116 -0.61 -11.77 14.04
CA GLY A 116 -1.71 -11.23 13.26
C GLY A 116 -3.09 -11.68 13.72
N ILE A 117 -3.20 -12.89 14.30
CA ILE A 117 -4.45 -13.34 14.94
C ILE A 117 -4.60 -12.77 16.35
N ALA A 118 -3.52 -12.69 17.14
CA ALA A 118 -3.55 -12.13 18.50
C ALA A 118 -3.96 -10.65 18.51
N HIS A 119 -3.48 -9.87 17.53
CA HIS A 119 -3.75 -8.44 17.36
C HIS A 119 -4.66 -8.16 16.16
N TYR A 120 -5.58 -9.09 15.86
CA TYR A 120 -6.47 -9.00 14.70
C TYR A 120 -7.29 -7.71 14.69
N ASN A 121 -7.93 -7.39 15.81
CA ASN A 121 -8.75 -6.18 15.92
C ASN A 121 -7.91 -4.91 15.88
N ASP A 122 -6.72 -4.93 16.49
CA ASP A 122 -5.80 -3.78 16.51
C ASP A 122 -5.37 -3.40 15.09
N PHE A 123 -4.96 -4.39 14.29
CA PHE A 123 -4.52 -4.21 12.91
C PHE A 123 -5.66 -3.92 11.92
N ASP A 124 -6.90 -4.28 12.24
CA ASP A 124 -8.09 -3.93 11.44
C ASP A 124 -8.64 -2.52 11.78
N THR A 125 -8.17 -1.90 12.86
CA THR A 125 -8.63 -0.59 13.32
C THR A 125 -7.85 0.54 12.65
N ARG A 126 -8.56 1.51 12.06
CA ARG A 126 -7.95 2.71 11.46
C ARG A 126 -7.25 3.57 12.53
N ILE A 127 -6.14 4.19 12.14
CA ILE A 127 -5.31 5.05 13.00
C ILE A 127 -5.67 6.52 12.73
N PRO A 128 -6.17 7.29 13.72
CA PRO A 128 -6.37 8.72 13.57
C PRO A 128 -5.07 9.45 13.20
N ARG A 129 -5.17 10.50 12.38
CA ARG A 129 -3.99 11.28 11.94
C ARG A 129 -3.15 11.84 13.09
N GLU A 130 -3.79 12.27 14.17
CA GLU A 130 -3.11 12.77 15.37
C GLU A 130 -2.28 11.67 16.04
N GLU A 131 -2.82 10.45 16.12
CA GLU A 131 -2.09 9.29 16.65
C GLU A 131 -0.89 8.92 15.77
N VAL A 132 -1.03 8.96 14.44
CA VAL A 132 0.11 8.77 13.50
C VAL A 132 1.20 9.83 13.73
N THR A 133 0.79 11.07 13.98
CA THR A 133 1.73 12.18 14.25
C THR A 133 2.48 11.93 15.55
N ALA A 134 1.78 11.60 16.64
CA ALA A 134 2.39 11.32 17.94
C ALA A 134 3.35 10.13 17.89
N LEU A 135 2.95 9.03 17.24
CA LEU A 135 3.82 7.87 17.00
C LEU A 135 5.06 8.26 16.18
N GLY A 136 4.89 9.11 15.17
CA GLY A 136 6.00 9.55 14.34
C GLY A 136 6.96 10.52 14.99
N ASP A 137 6.50 11.35 15.93
CA ASP A 137 7.37 12.23 16.70
C ASP A 137 8.30 11.44 17.62
N ILE A 138 7.85 10.31 18.17
CA ILE A 138 8.69 9.38 18.94
C ILE A 138 9.80 8.81 18.06
N VAL A 139 9.44 8.28 16.87
CA VAL A 139 10.41 7.68 15.94
C VAL A 139 11.42 8.72 15.45
N LYS A 140 10.96 9.93 15.10
CA LYS A 140 11.85 11.03 14.68
C LYS A 140 12.81 11.46 15.79
N LYS A 141 12.33 11.55 17.04
CA LYS A 141 13.18 11.89 18.19
C LYS A 141 14.24 10.83 18.44
N ALA A 142 13.86 9.54 18.38
CA ALA A 142 14.81 8.44 18.50
C ALA A 142 15.85 8.47 17.37
N ALA A 143 15.40 8.62 16.13
CA ALA A 143 16.29 8.72 14.97
C ALA A 143 17.31 9.87 15.10
N ALA A 144 16.86 11.07 15.43
CA ALA A 144 17.72 12.24 15.60
C ALA A 144 18.74 12.08 16.75
N SER A 145 18.43 11.25 17.75
CA SER A 145 19.38 10.93 18.84
C SER A 145 20.46 9.93 18.45
N ILE A 146 20.21 9.13 17.40
CA ILE A 146 21.15 8.12 16.88
C ILE A 146 22.03 8.76 15.79
N ASP A 147 21.41 9.43 14.83
CA ASP A 147 22.11 10.11 13.73
C ASP A 147 21.31 11.35 13.30
N PRO A 148 21.80 12.57 13.58
CA PRO A 148 21.08 13.81 13.26
C PRO A 148 21.02 14.11 11.75
N ASP A 149 21.85 13.45 10.94
CA ASP A 149 21.84 13.63 9.48
C ASP A 149 20.77 12.77 8.79
N VAL A 150 20.14 11.84 9.51
CA VAL A 150 19.09 10.98 8.95
C VAL A 150 17.74 11.70 8.92
N GLU A 151 17.10 11.65 7.76
CA GLU A 151 15.80 12.25 7.51
C GLU A 151 14.70 11.19 7.46
N LEU A 152 13.61 11.42 8.19
CA LEU A 152 12.44 10.55 8.23
C LEU A 152 11.22 11.26 7.67
N THR A 153 10.64 10.67 6.62
CA THR A 153 9.37 11.14 6.04
C THR A 153 8.28 10.10 6.25
N ILE A 154 7.17 10.50 6.89
CA ILE A 154 5.97 9.66 6.93
C ILE A 154 5.30 9.71 5.56
N GLY A 155 5.15 8.54 4.93
CA GLY A 155 4.58 8.35 3.60
C GLY A 155 3.09 8.01 3.61
N GLY A 156 2.69 7.18 2.65
CA GLY A 156 1.39 6.53 2.62
C GLY A 156 0.19 7.49 2.63
N SER A 157 -0.89 7.03 3.23
CA SER A 157 -2.13 7.81 3.39
C SER A 157 -1.94 9.07 4.23
N TYR A 158 -1.00 9.05 5.19
CA TYR A 158 -0.68 10.22 6.01
C TYR A 158 -0.14 11.37 5.17
N ARG A 159 0.81 11.09 4.27
CA ARG A 159 1.35 12.11 3.35
C ARG A 159 0.32 12.64 2.37
N ARG A 160 -0.70 11.85 2.00
CA ARG A 160 -1.83 12.30 1.16
C ARG A 160 -2.89 13.12 1.91
N GLY A 161 -2.67 13.43 3.20
CA GLY A 161 -3.62 14.22 3.99
C GLY A 161 -4.84 13.44 4.49
N ALA A 162 -4.81 12.10 4.51
CA ALA A 162 -5.94 11.32 5.03
C ALA A 162 -6.17 11.61 6.53
N ALA A 163 -7.45 11.66 6.92
CA ALA A 163 -7.87 11.81 8.32
C ALA A 163 -7.57 10.56 9.16
N THR A 164 -7.52 9.38 8.52
CA THR A 164 -7.12 8.13 9.14
C THR A 164 -6.21 7.30 8.23
N SER A 165 -5.33 6.52 8.82
CA SER A 165 -4.36 5.63 8.16
C SER A 165 -4.58 4.15 8.54
N GLY A 166 -4.01 3.23 7.77
CA GLY A 166 -4.05 1.79 8.10
C GLY A 166 -2.83 1.35 8.90
N ASP A 167 -1.71 1.99 8.59
CA ASP A 167 -0.36 1.76 9.10
C ASP A 167 0.43 3.07 9.01
N ILE A 168 1.68 3.00 9.47
CA ILE A 168 2.62 4.12 9.48
C ILE A 168 3.82 3.75 8.62
N ASP A 169 3.91 4.35 7.44
CA ASP A 169 5.03 4.15 6.52
C ASP A 169 6.10 5.21 6.75
N PHE A 170 7.33 4.85 7.12
CA PHE A 170 8.48 5.76 7.08
C PHE A 170 9.37 5.46 5.89
N LEU A 171 9.75 6.53 5.20
CA LEU A 171 10.92 6.56 4.34
C LEU A 171 12.07 7.16 5.17
N ILE A 172 13.16 6.41 5.29
CA ILE A 172 14.38 6.78 6.00
C ILE A 172 15.45 7.02 4.95
N THR A 173 16.01 8.22 4.94
CA THR A 173 17.08 8.60 4.00
C THR A 173 18.19 9.35 4.71
N LYS A 174 19.38 9.36 4.12
CA LYS A 174 20.52 10.14 4.62
C LYS A 174 21.17 10.86 3.45
N PRO A 175 21.53 12.16 3.56
CA PRO A 175 22.18 12.90 2.50
C PRO A 175 23.40 12.17 1.93
N SER A 176 23.64 12.34 0.63
CA SER A 176 24.78 11.76 -0.11
C SER A 176 24.82 10.23 -0.21
N THR A 177 23.80 9.51 0.26
CA THR A 177 23.72 8.05 0.09
C THR A 177 23.25 7.64 -1.29
N THR A 178 23.82 6.54 -1.81
CA THR A 178 23.52 6.01 -3.15
C THR A 178 23.06 4.57 -3.13
N THR A 179 23.32 3.85 -2.02
CA THR A 179 22.88 2.47 -1.82
C THR A 179 22.24 2.30 -0.45
N THR A 180 21.32 1.34 -0.33
CA THR A 180 20.63 1.02 0.93
C THR A 180 21.62 0.60 2.02
N LEU A 181 22.76 0.01 1.63
CA LEU A 181 23.82 -0.40 2.54
C LEU A 181 24.35 0.78 3.36
N ASP A 182 24.33 1.99 2.82
CA ASP A 182 24.81 3.21 3.49
C ASP A 182 23.97 3.58 4.74
N ILE A 183 22.76 3.02 4.86
CA ILE A 183 21.78 3.34 5.92
C ILE A 183 21.39 2.09 6.72
N LEU A 184 21.87 0.91 6.33
CA LEU A 184 21.41 -0.36 6.91
C LEU A 184 21.74 -0.48 8.40
N THR A 185 22.95 -0.08 8.80
CA THR A 185 23.38 -0.10 10.21
C THR A 185 22.53 0.82 11.08
N PHE A 186 22.18 2.00 10.56
CA PHE A 186 21.28 2.93 11.25
C PHE A 186 19.90 2.31 11.54
N LEU A 187 19.34 1.55 10.58
CA LEU A 187 18.06 0.89 10.79
C LEU A 187 18.13 -0.12 11.94
N ASP A 188 19.21 -0.90 12.02
CA ASP A 188 19.39 -1.87 13.10
C ASP A 188 19.47 -1.18 14.47
N ASP A 189 20.18 -0.05 14.55
CA ASP A 189 20.28 0.75 15.77
C ASP A 189 18.95 1.38 16.16
N LEU A 190 18.21 1.93 15.19
CA LEU A 190 16.88 2.50 15.41
C LEU A 190 15.88 1.45 15.90
N VAL A 191 15.84 0.29 15.24
CA VAL A 191 14.96 -0.82 15.64
C VAL A 191 15.32 -1.32 17.03
N ARG A 192 16.61 -1.48 17.34
CA ARG A 192 17.06 -1.89 18.68
C ARG A 192 16.63 -0.88 19.73
N HIS A 193 16.95 0.40 19.53
CA HIS A 193 16.59 1.47 20.46
C HIS A 193 15.09 1.53 20.74
N LEU A 194 14.25 1.52 19.69
CA LEU A 194 12.80 1.58 19.86
C LEU A 194 12.21 0.30 20.46
N THR A 195 12.87 -0.85 20.29
CA THR A 195 12.47 -2.11 20.95
C THR A 195 12.82 -2.07 22.44
N ASP A 196 14.01 -1.58 22.79
CA ASP A 196 14.47 -1.46 24.18
C ASP A 196 13.61 -0.49 25.00
N THR A 197 13.05 0.54 24.36
CA THR A 197 12.08 1.45 25.01
C THR A 197 10.66 0.87 25.11
N GLY A 198 10.41 -0.34 24.58
CA GLY A 198 9.09 -0.96 24.50
C GLY A 198 8.13 -0.29 23.50
N PHE A 199 8.64 0.58 22.62
CA PHE A 199 7.82 1.23 21.59
C PHE A 199 7.52 0.26 20.44
N LEU A 200 8.56 -0.44 19.93
CA LEU A 200 8.37 -1.56 19.01
C LEU A 200 8.10 -2.83 19.81
N VAL A 201 7.03 -3.52 19.46
CA VAL A 201 6.52 -4.67 20.21
C VAL A 201 6.54 -5.97 19.39
N ALA A 202 6.71 -5.87 18.08
CA ALA A 202 6.94 -7.02 17.21
C ALA A 202 7.68 -6.66 15.93
N ALA A 203 8.59 -7.54 15.51
CA ALA A 203 9.14 -7.56 14.16
C ALA A 203 8.38 -8.58 13.31
N LEU A 204 7.81 -8.13 12.19
CA LEU A 204 6.93 -8.92 11.32
C LEU A 204 7.57 -9.22 9.96
N ALA A 205 8.49 -8.39 9.48
CA ALA A 205 9.41 -8.73 8.40
C ALA A 205 10.70 -7.96 8.61
N VAL A 206 11.83 -8.64 8.57
CA VAL A 206 13.15 -8.04 8.80
C VAL A 206 13.94 -8.13 7.52
N PRO A 207 14.76 -7.12 7.18
CA PRO A 207 15.72 -7.23 6.10
C PRO A 207 16.51 -8.53 6.16
N ARG A 208 16.50 -9.31 5.07
CA ARG A 208 17.39 -10.47 4.90
C ARG A 208 18.26 -10.26 3.68
N GLY A 209 19.56 -10.12 3.91
CA GLY A 209 20.57 -9.88 2.87
C GLY A 209 20.69 -8.42 2.42
N GLU A 210 21.74 -8.14 1.65
CA GLU A 210 22.23 -6.81 1.27
C GLU A 210 21.25 -5.96 0.44
N SER A 211 20.18 -6.56 -0.10
CA SER A 211 19.22 -5.90 -0.99
C SER A 211 17.87 -5.59 -0.35
N SER A 212 17.62 -6.05 0.88
CA SER A 212 16.33 -5.84 1.53
C SER A 212 16.32 -4.50 2.26
N SER A 213 15.54 -3.54 1.76
CA SER A 213 15.46 -2.19 2.31
C SER A 213 14.28 -1.96 3.27
N LYS A 214 13.58 -3.03 3.67
CA LYS A 214 12.29 -2.95 4.37
C LYS A 214 12.31 -3.70 5.68
N TRP A 215 11.90 -3.01 6.73
CA TRP A 215 11.54 -3.59 8.01
C TRP A 215 10.06 -3.32 8.28
N HIS A 216 9.33 -4.33 8.71
CA HIS A 216 7.92 -4.25 9.05
C HIS A 216 7.73 -4.71 10.49
N GLY A 217 6.90 -4.02 11.26
CA GLY A 217 6.60 -4.43 12.64
C GLY A 217 5.33 -3.84 13.21
N ALA A 218 5.23 -3.91 14.53
CA ALA A 218 4.16 -3.28 15.29
C ALA A 218 4.75 -2.39 16.36
N CYS A 219 4.08 -1.27 16.61
CA CYS A 219 4.40 -0.32 17.66
C CYS A 219 3.19 -0.07 18.54
N VAL A 220 3.44 0.57 19.68
CA VAL A 220 2.39 0.97 20.62
C VAL A 220 2.68 2.40 21.09
N LEU A 221 1.64 3.24 21.12
CA LEU A 221 1.77 4.57 21.69
C LEU A 221 1.80 4.42 23.22
N PRO A 222 2.73 5.06 23.96
CA PRO A 222 2.76 4.96 25.42
C PRO A 222 1.41 5.30 26.06
N GLY A 223 0.90 4.41 26.91
CA GLY A 223 -0.41 4.55 27.55
C GLY A 223 -1.62 4.11 26.71
N ASN A 224 -1.42 3.70 25.46
CA ASN A 224 -2.46 3.12 24.60
C ASN A 224 -2.21 1.61 24.46
N PRO A 225 -3.21 0.72 24.69
CA PRO A 225 -3.00 -0.72 24.54
C PRO A 225 -3.02 -1.22 23.09
N ILE A 226 -3.44 -0.39 22.12
CA ILE A 226 -3.68 -0.82 20.75
C ILE A 226 -2.37 -0.87 19.96
N TRP A 227 -2.09 -2.03 19.34
CA TRP A 227 -0.92 -2.19 18.49
C TRP A 227 -1.15 -1.62 17.09
N ARG A 228 -0.23 -0.79 16.62
CA ARG A 228 -0.27 -0.18 15.28
C ARG A 228 0.81 -0.75 14.38
N ARG A 229 0.45 -1.01 13.13
CA ARG A 229 1.41 -1.43 12.11
C ARG A 229 2.32 -0.27 11.73
N ILE A 230 3.62 -0.55 11.65
CA ILE A 230 4.66 0.42 11.31
C ILE A 230 5.69 -0.22 10.39
N ASP A 231 6.05 0.48 9.33
CA ASP A 231 6.98 0.03 8.31
C ASP A 231 8.10 1.05 8.12
N PHE A 232 9.33 0.58 8.09
CA PHE A 232 10.53 1.36 7.84
C PHE A 232 11.11 0.95 6.49
N LEU A 233 11.26 1.92 5.61
CA LEU A 233 11.87 1.76 4.30
C LEU A 233 13.14 2.60 4.22
N LEU A 234 14.27 1.94 4.05
CA LEU A 234 15.53 2.59 3.72
C LEU A 234 15.53 3.01 2.25
N VAL A 235 15.86 4.28 2.01
CA VAL A 235 15.89 4.90 0.70
C VAL A 235 17.15 5.74 0.56
N PRO A 236 18.06 5.40 -0.36
CA PRO A 236 19.20 6.24 -0.65
C PRO A 236 18.76 7.62 -1.14
N ALA A 237 19.50 8.67 -0.81
CA ALA A 237 19.18 10.04 -1.23
C ALA A 237 19.02 10.15 -2.76
N SER A 238 19.80 9.39 -3.53
CA SER A 238 19.69 9.31 -4.99
C SER A 238 18.36 8.75 -5.52
N GLU A 239 17.57 8.07 -4.68
CA GLU A 239 16.30 7.42 -5.04
C GLU A 239 15.07 8.08 -4.39
N MET A 240 15.29 9.11 -3.55
CA MET A 240 14.25 9.65 -2.65
C MET A 240 13.02 10.20 -3.37
N GLY A 241 13.19 10.87 -4.51
CA GLY A 241 12.09 11.43 -5.30
C GLY A 241 11.18 10.35 -5.88
N ALA A 242 11.77 9.27 -6.40
CA ALA A 242 11.02 8.14 -6.94
C ALA A 242 10.36 7.30 -5.83
N ALA A 243 11.04 7.15 -4.70
CA ALA A 243 10.48 6.47 -3.53
C ALA A 243 9.31 7.25 -2.93
N LEU A 244 9.43 8.58 -2.76
CA LEU A 244 8.33 9.43 -2.33
C LEU A 244 7.12 9.28 -3.24
N LEU A 245 7.32 9.31 -4.56
CA LEU A 245 6.25 9.07 -5.52
C LEU A 245 5.57 7.71 -5.28
N TYR A 246 6.36 6.64 -5.19
CA TYR A 246 5.88 5.28 -5.00
C TYR A 246 5.13 5.09 -3.68
N PHE A 247 5.71 5.51 -2.56
CA PHE A 247 5.18 5.22 -1.22
C PHE A 247 4.17 6.27 -0.74
N THR A 248 4.06 7.42 -1.40
CA THR A 248 2.92 8.32 -1.19
C THR A 248 1.67 7.79 -1.85
N GLY A 249 1.77 7.18 -3.05
CA GLY A 249 0.62 6.69 -3.78
C GLY A 249 -0.35 7.78 -4.24
N ASP A 250 -1.62 7.46 -4.53
CA ASP A 250 -2.23 6.12 -4.40
C ASP A 250 -1.77 5.11 -5.47
N ASP A 251 -2.32 3.89 -5.44
CA ASP A 251 -1.93 2.83 -6.37
C ASP A 251 -2.32 3.15 -7.82
N ILE A 252 -3.43 3.86 -8.02
CA ILE A 252 -3.92 4.28 -9.34
C ILE A 252 -3.03 5.38 -9.90
N PHE A 253 -2.68 6.37 -9.08
CA PHE A 253 -1.78 7.45 -9.42
C PHE A 253 -0.42 6.91 -9.85
N ASN A 254 0.17 6.03 -9.03
CA ASN A 254 1.43 5.35 -9.33
C ASN A 254 1.38 4.59 -10.66
N ARG A 255 0.30 3.83 -10.90
CA ARG A 255 0.14 3.07 -12.15
C ARG A 255 -0.01 3.99 -13.35
N SER A 256 -0.74 5.10 -13.20
CA SER A 256 -0.90 6.11 -14.25
C SER A 256 0.44 6.73 -14.63
N MET A 257 1.25 7.10 -13.63
CA MET A 257 2.60 7.64 -13.85
C MET A 257 3.53 6.63 -14.52
N ARG A 258 3.49 5.35 -14.11
CA ARG A 258 4.28 4.27 -14.75
C ARG A 258 3.82 3.99 -16.17
N PHE A 259 2.50 4.04 -16.42
CA PHE A 259 1.96 3.89 -17.76
C PHE A 259 2.43 5.02 -18.67
N LEU A 260 2.37 6.27 -18.21
CA LEU A 260 2.89 7.44 -18.94
C LEU A 260 4.39 7.33 -19.23
N ALA A 261 5.19 6.84 -18.28
CA ALA A 261 6.60 6.55 -18.56
C ALA A 261 6.72 5.49 -19.68
N GLY A 262 5.92 4.42 -19.59
CA GLY A 262 5.89 3.34 -20.59
C GLY A 262 5.53 3.81 -21.99
N THR A 263 4.61 4.77 -22.16
CA THR A 263 4.27 5.33 -23.49
C THR A 263 5.42 6.10 -24.14
N LYS A 264 6.43 6.51 -23.35
CA LYS A 264 7.68 7.14 -23.82
C LYS A 264 8.83 6.15 -24.00
N GLY A 265 8.59 4.84 -23.86
CA GLY A 265 9.66 3.84 -23.82
C GLY A 265 10.52 3.89 -22.54
N TRP A 266 10.01 4.55 -21.50
CA TRP A 266 10.70 4.71 -20.22
C TRP A 266 10.13 3.77 -19.17
N ARG A 267 10.84 3.65 -18.04
CA ARG A 267 10.43 2.87 -16.87
C ARG A 267 10.51 3.73 -15.63
N LEU A 268 9.39 3.90 -14.94
CA LEU A 268 9.34 4.46 -13.61
C LEU A 268 9.17 3.32 -12.59
N ASN A 269 10.02 3.29 -11.57
CA ASN A 269 9.88 2.39 -10.41
C ASN A 269 10.15 3.16 -9.11
N GLN A 270 10.28 2.47 -7.98
CA GLN A 270 10.53 3.08 -6.67
C GLN A 270 11.93 3.69 -6.52
N ARG A 271 12.86 3.38 -7.44
CA ARG A 271 14.26 3.82 -7.40
C ARG A 271 14.53 5.01 -8.31
N GLY A 272 13.82 5.09 -9.43
CA GLY A 272 14.04 6.14 -10.41
C GLY A 272 13.17 6.05 -11.65
N LEU A 273 13.33 7.06 -12.51
CA LEU A 273 12.86 7.10 -13.87
C LEU A 273 14.03 6.77 -14.81
N TYR A 274 13.85 5.81 -15.71
CA TYR A 274 14.89 5.30 -16.60
C TYR A 274 14.42 5.38 -18.06
N ARG A 275 15.29 5.78 -18.97
CA ARG A 275 15.09 5.69 -20.43
C ARG A 275 15.84 4.50 -21.03
N ASP A 276 15.59 4.25 -22.31
CA ASP A 276 16.30 3.24 -23.10
C ASP A 276 16.20 1.83 -22.49
N VAL A 277 15.03 1.52 -21.91
CA VAL A 277 14.73 0.22 -21.31
C VAL A 277 14.24 -0.73 -22.39
N MET A 278 15.01 -1.76 -22.65
CA MET A 278 14.69 -2.83 -23.59
C MET A 278 13.95 -3.96 -22.90
N ARG A 279 12.91 -4.46 -23.58
CA ARG A 279 12.14 -5.61 -23.14
C ARG A 279 12.03 -6.64 -24.25
N GLY A 280 12.28 -7.90 -23.90
CA GLY A 280 12.11 -9.05 -24.77
C GLY A 280 10.67 -9.56 -24.81
N PRO A 281 10.45 -10.70 -25.48
CA PRO A 281 9.17 -11.42 -25.44
C PRO A 281 8.67 -11.60 -24.01
N GLY A 282 7.35 -11.48 -23.79
CA GLY A 282 6.78 -11.60 -22.44
C GLY A 282 7.11 -10.44 -21.48
N ARG A 283 7.65 -9.32 -21.98
CA ARG A 283 8.12 -8.16 -21.19
C ARG A 283 9.33 -8.45 -20.30
N GLU A 284 10.08 -9.50 -20.60
CA GLU A 284 11.35 -9.80 -19.94
C GLU A 284 12.30 -8.61 -20.06
N LYS A 285 13.00 -8.28 -18.97
CA LYS A 285 13.87 -7.12 -18.91
C LYS A 285 15.24 -7.47 -19.48
N LEU A 286 15.63 -6.83 -20.58
CA LEU A 286 16.90 -7.09 -21.24
C LEU A 286 18.02 -6.16 -20.75
N ASN A 287 17.69 -4.99 -20.22
CA ASN A 287 18.65 -4.08 -19.59
C ASN A 287 18.01 -3.26 -18.44
N GLU A 288 18.84 -2.52 -17.71
CA GLU A 288 18.39 -1.59 -16.67
C GLU A 288 17.84 -0.27 -17.22
N GLY A 289 18.31 0.14 -18.40
CA GLY A 289 18.13 1.49 -18.93
C GLY A 289 19.10 2.50 -18.31
N VAL A 290 18.98 3.76 -18.72
CA VAL A 290 19.79 4.88 -18.23
C VAL A 290 18.94 5.71 -17.27
N LEU A 291 19.44 5.94 -16.05
CA LEU A 291 18.76 6.77 -15.06
C LEU A 291 18.60 8.21 -15.58
N ILE A 292 17.38 8.71 -15.56
CA ILE A 292 17.03 10.10 -15.89
C ILE A 292 17.01 10.93 -14.62
N GLU A 293 16.31 10.45 -13.60
CA GLU A 293 16.12 11.12 -12.31
C GLU A 293 15.64 10.12 -11.26
N GLY A 294 16.08 10.28 -10.01
CA GLY A 294 15.66 9.46 -8.88
C GLY A 294 15.49 10.23 -7.57
N ALA A 295 16.21 11.33 -7.37
CA ALA A 295 16.30 12.06 -6.11
C ALA A 295 15.19 13.10 -5.93
N ASP A 296 14.71 13.72 -7.02
CA ASP A 296 13.74 14.81 -6.94
C ASP A 296 12.41 14.46 -7.63
N GLU A 297 11.35 14.38 -6.83
CA GLU A 297 9.99 14.09 -7.28
C GLU A 297 9.52 15.10 -8.34
N LYS A 298 9.78 16.41 -8.20
CA LYS A 298 9.36 17.43 -9.17
C LYS A 298 10.09 17.28 -10.51
N LYS A 299 11.37 16.89 -10.49
CA LYS A 299 12.14 16.64 -11.71
C LYS A 299 11.63 15.40 -12.45
N ILE A 300 11.17 14.36 -11.75
CA ILE A 300 10.49 13.20 -12.37
C ILE A 300 9.24 13.64 -13.13
N PHE A 301 8.38 14.48 -12.52
CA PHE A 301 7.17 14.99 -13.19
C PHE A 301 7.53 15.84 -14.42
N ARG A 302 8.53 16.72 -14.29
CA ARG A 302 9.03 17.54 -15.40
C ARG A 302 9.53 16.68 -16.56
N ALA A 303 10.32 15.65 -16.28
CA ALA A 303 10.80 14.72 -17.30
C ALA A 303 9.63 14.01 -18.01
N LEU A 304 8.61 13.59 -17.26
CA LEU A 304 7.40 12.97 -17.81
C LEU A 304 6.49 13.94 -18.58
N GLY A 305 6.76 15.25 -18.52
CA GLY A 305 5.97 16.27 -19.22
C GLY A 305 4.60 16.51 -18.60
N VAL A 306 4.46 16.33 -17.29
CA VAL A 306 3.21 16.57 -16.55
C VAL A 306 3.44 17.54 -15.39
N PRO A 307 2.42 18.36 -15.03
CA PRO A 307 2.54 19.27 -13.90
C PRO A 307 2.67 18.48 -12.59
N TRP A 308 3.56 18.93 -11.71
CA TRP A 308 3.70 18.35 -10.37
C TRP A 308 2.38 18.49 -9.60
N ARG A 309 1.98 17.41 -8.94
CA ARG A 309 0.76 17.35 -8.12
C ARG A 309 1.16 17.18 -6.66
N PRO A 310 0.65 18.02 -5.74
CA PRO A 310 0.89 17.82 -4.32
C PRO A 310 0.28 16.49 -3.85
N PRO A 311 0.80 15.86 -2.79
CA PRO A 311 0.35 14.55 -2.31
C PRO A 311 -1.16 14.38 -2.15
N GLU A 312 -1.85 15.43 -1.70
CA GLU A 312 -3.30 15.45 -1.45
C GLU A 312 -4.13 15.35 -2.74
N GLN A 313 -3.53 15.62 -3.90
CA GLN A 313 -4.16 15.54 -5.22
C GLN A 313 -3.85 14.22 -5.96
N ARG A 314 -3.28 13.22 -5.29
CA ARG A 314 -2.85 11.93 -5.88
C ARG A 314 -3.79 10.78 -5.56
N ILE A 315 -5.09 11.08 -5.46
CA ILE A 315 -6.18 10.18 -5.07
C ILE A 315 -7.19 10.05 -6.23
#